data_AF-X1Q349-F1
#
_entry.id   AF-X1Q349-F1
#
_cell.length_a   1.000
_cell.length_b   1.000
_cell.length_c   1.000
_cell.angle_alpha   90.00
_cell.angle_beta   90.00
_cell.angle_gamma   90.00
#
_symmetry.space_group_name_H-M   'P 1'
#
loop_
_entity.id
_entity.type
_entity.pdbx_description
1 polymer ?
#
loop_
_entity_poly.entity_id
_entity_poly.type
_entity_poly.pdbx_seq_one_letter_code
_entity_poly.pdbx_strand_id
1 'polypeptide(L)'
;GFSRKQALQAMMPLVEGTIKNIKTIGLSRALTGPIARGDVATVKSHLSLIRKRLSNYLSFYREIGKYTVVVARAKGGISKKQARELTRLFKAPVGGRDKSL
;
A
#
# COMPACT_ATOMS: atom_id res chain seq x y z
N GLY A 1 -21.79 2.02 -9.60
CA GLY A 1 -20.96 2.16 -8.38
C GLY A 1 -21.73 1.61 -7.19
N PHE A 2 -21.06 1.31 -6.08
CA PHE A 2 -21.73 0.84 -4.84
C PHE A 2 -22.38 1.99 -4.07
N SER A 3 -23.51 1.74 -3.42
CA SER A 3 -24.05 2.67 -2.40
C SER A 3 -23.11 2.75 -1.19
N ARG A 4 -23.23 3.81 -0.38
CA ARG A 4 -22.44 3.94 0.86
C ARG A 4 -22.62 2.74 1.80
N LYS A 5 -23.85 2.23 1.91
CA LYS A 5 -24.17 1.04 2.73
C LYS A 5 -23.46 -0.21 2.21
N GLN A 6 -23.49 -0.45 0.90
CA GLN A 6 -22.81 -1.59 0.28
C GLN A 6 -21.29 -1.48 0.43
N ALA A 7 -20.72 -0.28 0.24
CA ALA A 7 -19.29 -0.06 0.43
C ALA A 7 -18.86 -0.31 1.88
N LEU A 8 -19.64 0.15 2.85
CA LEU A 8 -19.37 -0.12 4.27
C LEU A 8 -19.45 -1.61 4.59
N GLN A 9 -20.51 -2.29 4.14
CA GLN A 9 -20.67 -3.74 4.32
C GLN A 9 -19.53 -4.54 3.69
N ALA A 10 -19.02 -4.12 2.53
CA ALA A 10 -17.89 -4.77 1.88
C ALA A 10 -16.54 -4.51 2.61
N MET A 11 -16.37 -3.34 3.22
CA MET A 11 -15.12 -2.97 3.90
C MET A 11 -15.03 -3.49 5.33
N MET A 12 -16.14 -3.64 6.05
CA MET A 12 -16.14 -4.03 7.46
C MET A 12 -15.38 -5.34 7.74
N PRO A 13 -15.55 -6.41 6.94
CA PRO A 13 -14.80 -7.66 7.15
C PRO A 13 -13.28 -7.48 7.07
N LEU A 14 -12.79 -6.54 6.25
CA LEU A 14 -11.35 -6.26 6.13
C LEU A 14 -10.82 -5.55 7.39
N VAL A 15 -11.60 -4.63 7.95
CA VAL A 15 -11.25 -3.91 9.18
C VAL A 15 -11.23 -4.88 10.37
N GLU A 16 -12.29 -5.66 10.53
CA GLU A 16 -12.40 -6.66 11.60
C GLU A 16 -11.32 -7.73 11.48
N GLY A 17 -11.06 -8.22 10.26
CA GLY A 17 -9.97 -9.16 9.99
C GLY A 17 -8.59 -8.58 10.35
N THR A 18 -8.38 -7.29 10.11
CA THR A 18 -7.13 -6.61 10.50
C THR A 18 -6.98 -6.56 12.02
N ILE A 19 -8.01 -6.16 12.75
CA ILE A 19 -7.99 -6.12 14.23
C ILE A 19 -7.77 -7.53 14.80
N LYS A 20 -8.47 -8.54 14.25
CA LYS A 20 -8.30 -9.94 14.65
C LYS A 20 -6.85 -10.40 14.45
N ASN A 21 -6.25 -10.13 13.29
CA ASN A 21 -4.86 -10.51 13.01
C ASN A 21 -3.88 -9.81 13.95
N ILE A 22 -4.09 -8.54 14.27
CA ILE A 22 -3.24 -7.84 15.24
C ILE A 22 -3.28 -8.54 16.60
N LYS A 23 -4.47 -8.94 17.07
CA LYS A 23 -4.63 -9.65 18.35
C LYS A 23 -3.99 -11.04 18.36
N THR A 24 -4.00 -11.76 17.24
CA THR A 24 -3.54 -13.16 17.20
C THR A 24 -2.06 -13.31 16.87
N ILE A 25 -1.55 -12.54 15.91
CA ILE A 25 -0.18 -12.71 15.39
C ILE A 25 0.71 -11.47 15.60
N GLY A 26 0.17 -10.38 16.14
CA GLY A 26 0.89 -9.15 16.44
C GLY A 26 1.01 -8.18 15.26
N LEU A 27 1.36 -6.92 15.56
CA LEU A 27 1.35 -5.80 14.61
C LEU A 27 2.13 -6.07 13.31
N SER A 28 3.40 -6.45 13.39
CA SER A 28 4.24 -6.63 12.20
C SER A 28 3.78 -7.78 11.32
N ARG A 29 3.28 -8.88 11.89
CA ARG A 29 2.81 -10.04 11.13
C ARG A 29 1.41 -9.85 10.56
N ALA A 30 0.58 -9.03 11.20
CA ALA A 30 -0.74 -8.67 10.72
C ALA A 30 -0.73 -7.81 9.44
N LEU A 31 0.42 -7.20 9.10
CA LEU A 31 0.56 -6.45 7.86
C LEU A 31 0.39 -7.36 6.63
N THR A 32 -0.64 -7.07 5.83
CA THR A 32 -0.94 -7.73 4.55
C THR A 32 -0.86 -6.73 3.37
N GLY A 33 -1.28 -7.15 2.19
CA GLY A 33 -1.35 -6.30 0.99
C GLY A 33 -0.12 -6.37 0.08
N PRO A 34 -0.12 -5.61 -1.04
CA PRO A 34 0.88 -5.74 -2.09
C PRO A 34 2.28 -5.33 -1.64
N ILE A 35 2.40 -4.27 -0.83
CA ILE A 35 3.70 -3.84 -0.27
C ILE A 35 4.30 -4.93 0.62
N ALA A 36 3.46 -5.57 1.45
CA ALA A 36 3.87 -6.61 2.39
C ALA A 36 4.39 -7.90 1.70
N ARG A 37 4.03 -8.12 0.43
CA ARG A 37 4.49 -9.25 -0.41
C ARG A 37 5.50 -8.82 -1.49
N GLY A 38 5.83 -7.54 -1.57
CA GLY A 38 6.74 -7.02 -2.58
C GLY A 38 6.17 -7.00 -3.99
N ASP A 39 4.85 -6.93 -4.13
CA ASP A 39 4.15 -6.80 -5.40
C ASP A 39 4.24 -5.37 -5.92
N VAL A 40 5.34 -5.11 -6.62
CA VAL A 40 5.66 -3.81 -7.20
C VAL A 40 4.68 -3.41 -8.31
N ALA A 41 4.22 -4.37 -9.11
CA ALA A 41 3.34 -4.11 -10.24
C ALA A 41 1.98 -3.54 -9.77
N THR A 42 1.40 -4.15 -8.73
CA THR A 42 0.16 -3.65 -8.12
C THR A 42 0.36 -2.24 -7.53
N VAL A 43 1.48 -1.98 -6.85
CA VAL A 43 1.78 -0.65 -6.29
C VAL A 43 1.94 0.42 -7.38
N LYS A 44 2.59 0.10 -8.51
CA LYS A 44 2.67 0.99 -9.68
C LYS A 44 1.27 1.32 -10.22
N SER A 45 0.41 0.31 -10.35
CA SER A 45 -0.97 0.50 -10.81
C SER A 45 -1.75 1.41 -9.87
N HIS A 46 -1.67 1.19 -8.55
CA HIS A 46 -2.30 2.05 -7.55
C HIS A 46 -1.83 3.51 -7.65
N LEU A 47 -0.52 3.75 -7.72
CA LEU A 47 0.03 5.10 -7.86
C LEU A 47 -0.48 5.80 -9.14
N SER A 48 -0.57 5.07 -10.25
CA SER A 48 -1.11 5.60 -11.51
C SER A 48 -2.58 5.98 -11.38
N LEU A 49 -3.41 5.11 -10.80
CA LEU A 49 -4.84 5.37 -10.61
C LEU A 49 -5.11 6.50 -9.62
N ILE A 50 -4.40 6.53 -8.50
CA ILE A 50 -4.52 7.59 -7.48
C ILE A 50 -4.10 8.92 -8.09
N ARG A 51 -2.98 8.98 -8.83
CA ARG A 51 -2.56 10.21 -9.52
C ARG A 51 -3.63 10.72 -10.49
N LYS A 52 -4.29 9.82 -11.24
CA LYS A 52 -5.30 10.18 -12.25
C LYS A 52 -6.66 10.57 -11.65
N ARG A 53 -7.08 9.93 -10.55
CA ARG A 53 -8.47 10.03 -10.04
C ARG A 53 -8.59 10.66 -8.65
N LEU A 54 -7.51 10.68 -7.88
CA LEU A 54 -7.47 11.01 -6.45
C LEU A 54 -6.17 11.76 -6.13
N SER A 55 -5.80 12.73 -6.97
CA SER A 55 -4.49 13.39 -6.97
C SER A 55 -4.14 14.02 -5.60
N ASN A 56 -5.15 14.53 -4.89
CA ASN A 56 -5.05 15.06 -3.53
C ASN A 56 -4.60 14.02 -2.48
N TYR A 57 -4.80 12.73 -2.73
CA TYR A 57 -4.38 11.64 -1.84
C TYR A 57 -3.02 11.03 -2.22
N LEU A 58 -2.38 11.48 -3.31
CA LEU A 58 -1.14 10.87 -3.80
C LEU A 58 0.01 10.98 -2.80
N SER A 59 0.17 12.16 -2.17
CA SER A 59 1.21 12.38 -1.15
C SER A 59 0.99 11.48 0.06
N PHE A 60 -0.25 11.39 0.54
CA PHE A 60 -0.64 10.54 1.66
C PHE A 60 -0.38 9.06 1.39
N TYR A 61 -0.79 8.55 0.22
CA TYR A 61 -0.55 7.15 -0.16
C TYR A 61 0.95 6.82 -0.20
N ARG A 62 1.76 7.74 -0.74
CA ARG A 62 3.23 7.58 -0.78
C ARG A 62 3.83 7.54 0.61
N GLU A 63 3.38 8.41 1.51
CA GLU A 63 3.95 8.49 2.86
C GLU A 63 3.65 7.22 3.67
N ILE A 64 2.40 6.75 3.65
CA ILE A 64 2.05 5.46 4.28
C ILE A 64 2.81 4.31 3.61
N GLY A 65 2.96 4.36 2.27
CA GLY A 65 3.70 3.36 1.52
C GLY A 65 5.16 3.23 1.96
N LYS A 66 5.86 4.36 2.18
CA LYS A 66 7.24 4.37 2.69
C LYS A 66 7.35 3.68 4.04
N TYR A 67 6.47 4.03 4.99
CA TYR A 67 6.46 3.40 6.30
C TYR A 67 6.16 1.90 6.21
N THR A 68 5.21 1.52 5.36
CA THR A 68 4.83 0.12 5.13
C THR A 68 5.99 -0.72 4.59
N VAL A 69 6.88 -0.15 3.77
CA VAL A 69 8.11 -0.84 3.30
C VAL A 69 9.04 -1.17 4.47
N VAL A 70 9.18 -0.28 5.46
CA VAL A 70 10.00 -0.52 6.66
C VAL A 70 9.46 -1.72 7.43
N VAL A 71 8.15 -1.73 7.70
CA VAL A 71 7.48 -2.83 8.41
C VAL A 71 7.56 -4.14 7.62
N ALA A 72 7.36 -4.09 6.29
CA ALA A 72 7.46 -5.26 5.42
C ALA A 72 8.88 -5.87 5.40
N ARG A 73 9.92 -5.04 5.44
CA ARG A 73 11.32 -5.50 5.58
C ARG A 73 11.58 -6.11 6.95
N ALA A 74 11.14 -5.45 8.02
CA ALA A 74 11.36 -5.90 9.39
C ALA A 74 10.71 -7.27 9.66
N LYS A 75 9.54 -7.54 9.08
CA LYS A 75 8.88 -8.86 9.18
C LYS A 75 9.43 -9.93 8.22
N GLY A 76 10.45 -9.62 7.42
CA GLY A 76 11.03 -10.54 6.43
C GLY A 76 10.16 -10.80 5.18
N GLY A 77 9.11 -10.00 4.95
CA GLY A 77 8.15 -10.24 3.86
C GLY A 77 8.64 -9.82 2.47
N ILE A 78 9.74 -9.06 2.38
CA ILE A 78 10.30 -8.58 1.13
C ILE A 78 11.84 -8.58 1.14
N SER A 79 12.43 -8.82 -0.03
CA SER A 79 13.88 -8.74 -0.24
C SER A 79 14.39 -7.29 -0.18
N LYS A 80 15.70 -7.13 0.02
CA LYS A 80 16.38 -5.81 -0.07
C LYS A 80 16.17 -5.15 -1.44
N LYS A 81 16.08 -5.95 -2.51
CA LYS A 81 15.81 -5.46 -3.88
C LYS A 81 14.40 -4.88 -3.99
N GLN A 82 13.38 -5.64 -3.57
CA GLN A 82 11.98 -5.19 -3.58
C GLN A 82 11.78 -3.93 -2.72
N ALA A 83 12.39 -3.89 -1.53
CA ALA A 83 12.31 -2.72 -0.66
C ALA A 83 12.85 -1.45 -1.34
N ARG A 84 14.03 -1.54 -1.99
CA ARG A 84 14.60 -0.40 -2.74
C ARG A 84 13.69 0.06 -3.87
N GLU A 85 13.12 -0.88 -4.63
CA GLU A 85 12.23 -0.55 -5.75
C GLU A 85 10.95 0.15 -5.27
N LEU A 86 10.31 -0.38 -4.23
CA LEU A 86 9.12 0.24 -3.63
C LEU A 86 9.43 1.62 -3.06
N THR A 87 10.54 1.78 -2.33
CA THR A 87 10.96 3.10 -1.82
C THR A 87 11.19 4.10 -2.95
N ARG A 88 11.77 3.68 -4.09
CA ARG A 88 11.96 4.55 -5.26
C ARG A 88 10.61 5.02 -5.83
N LEU A 89 9.64 4.13 -5.95
CA LEU A 89 8.28 4.49 -6.43
C LEU A 89 7.60 5.52 -5.54
N PHE A 90 7.77 5.43 -4.22
CA PHE A 90 7.17 6.37 -3.28
C PHE A 90 7.92 7.71 -3.16
N LYS A 91 9.16 7.82 -3.69
CA LYS A 91 9.95 9.05 -3.73
C LYS A 91 9.82 9.86 -5.03
N ALA A 92 9.22 9.28 -6.08
CA ALA A 92 9.09 9.97 -7.37
C ALA A 92 8.29 11.30 -7.22
N PRO A 93 8.75 12.41 -7.84
CA PRO A 93 8.13 13.72 -7.65
C PRO A 93 6.66 13.76 -8.10
N VAL A 94 5.88 14.60 -7.42
CA VAL A 94 4.49 14.92 -7.79
C VAL A 94 4.55 15.87 -8.99
N GLY A 95 4.38 15.35 -10.22
CA GLY A 95 4.29 16.17 -11.44
C GLY A 95 5.28 15.81 -12.56
N GLY A 96 6.29 14.98 -12.30
CA GLY A 96 7.18 14.48 -13.35
C GLY A 96 6.52 13.36 -14.15
N ARG A 97 6.50 13.47 -15.49
CA ARG A 97 6.29 12.31 -16.37
C ARG A 97 7.44 11.34 -16.10
N ASP A 98 7.19 10.33 -15.27
CA ASP A 98 8.08 9.18 -15.19
C ASP A 98 8.04 8.48 -16.55
N LYS A 99 9.12 8.61 -17.33
CA LYS A 99 9.26 8.00 -18.67
C LYS A 99 9.51 6.48 -18.60
N SER A 100 9.43 5.87 -17.41
CA SER A 100 9.66 4.44 -17.20
C SER A 100 8.38 3.62 -16.91
N LEU A 101 7.21 4.19 -17.19
CA LEU A 101 5.89 3.54 -17.12
C LEU A 101 5.10 3.73 -18.41
#